data_AF-A0A662SGP2-F1
#
_entry.id   AF-A0A662SGP2-F1
#
_cell.length_a   1.000
_cell.length_b   1.000
_cell.length_c   1.000
_cell.angle_alpha   90.00
_cell.angle_beta   90.00
_cell.angle_gamma   90.00
#
_symmetry.space_group_name_H-M   'P 1'
#
loop_
_entity.id
_entity.type
_entity.pdbx_description
1 polymer ?
#
loop_
_entity_poly.entity_id
_entity_poly.type
_entity_poly.pdbx_seq_one_letter_code
_entity_poly.pdbx_strand_id
1 'polypeptide(L)'
;MVTVEEVRHYLNDISSEQISDEVIRTQIRIAEAIIENVRSEKATQQLIEEAVLAKAGELTYIAYTTEMERGLGVLPPAVATHIEDLKRIANMFIEFVKRGAPAVPVTAFTLSGTLWESVTDAT
;
A
#
# COMPACT_ATOMS: atom_id res chain seq x y z
N MET A 1 -12.51 -3.81 8.20
CA MET A 1 -12.71 -3.13 6.89
C MET A 1 -11.76 -1.95 6.84
N VAL A 2 -11.05 -1.78 5.72
CA VAL A 2 -9.99 -0.76 5.58
C VAL A 2 -10.58 0.64 5.39
N THR A 3 -9.99 1.62 6.04
CA THR A 3 -10.41 3.02 6.08
C THR A 3 -9.37 3.95 5.45
N VAL A 4 -9.79 5.18 5.13
CA VAL A 4 -8.89 6.23 4.61
C VAL A 4 -7.75 6.51 5.60
N GLU A 5 -8.06 6.57 6.89
CA GLU A 5 -7.09 6.85 7.95
C GLU A 5 -6.02 5.76 8.04
N GLU A 6 -6.41 4.48 7.96
CA GLU A 6 -5.46 3.37 7.96
C GLU A 6 -4.51 3.42 6.75
N VAL A 7 -5.01 3.80 5.57
CA VAL A 7 -4.15 3.96 4.38
C VAL A 7 -3.21 5.16 4.53
N ARG A 8 -3.69 6.28 5.09
CA ARG A 8 -2.82 7.44 5.39
C ARG A 8 -1.71 7.04 6.35
N HIS A 9 -2.06 6.39 7.44
CA HIS A 9 -1.10 5.93 8.43
C HIS A 9 -0.09 4.94 7.85
N TYR A 10 -0.55 4.01 7.02
CA TYR A 10 0.31 3.08 6.30
C TYR A 10 1.32 3.78 5.36
N LEU A 11 0.94 4.94 4.82
CA LEU A 11 1.78 5.80 3.98
C LEU A 11 2.43 6.94 4.79
N ASN A 12 2.70 6.71 6.07
CA ASN A 12 3.39 7.64 6.97
C ASN A 12 2.69 9.01 7.07
N ASP A 13 1.39 8.96 7.32
CA ASP A 13 0.52 10.12 7.58
C ASP A 13 0.57 11.17 6.46
N ILE A 14 0.62 10.72 5.20
CA ILE A 14 0.55 11.59 4.02
C ILE A 14 -0.62 12.58 4.13
N SER A 15 -0.38 13.85 3.80
CA SER A 15 -1.37 14.91 4.05
C SER A 15 -2.55 14.87 3.07
N SER A 16 -3.66 15.50 3.45
CA SER A 16 -4.84 15.65 2.58
C SER A 16 -4.61 16.59 1.40
N GLU A 17 -3.59 17.45 1.49
CA GLU A 17 -3.15 18.34 0.40
C GLU A 17 -2.38 17.56 -0.67
N GLN A 18 -1.60 16.55 -0.26
CA GLN A 18 -0.85 15.69 -1.18
C GLN A 18 -1.75 14.68 -1.89
N ILE A 19 -2.70 14.08 -1.17
CA ILE A 19 -3.68 13.15 -1.72
C ILE A 19 -5.03 13.39 -1.05
N SER A 20 -6.07 13.64 -1.85
CA SER A 20 -7.42 13.78 -1.32
C SER A 20 -8.00 12.46 -0.81
N ASP A 21 -8.88 12.53 0.19
CA ASP A 21 -9.59 11.36 0.73
C ASP A 21 -10.34 10.57 -0.35
N GLU A 22 -10.86 11.26 -1.39
CA GLU A 22 -11.60 10.60 -2.45
C GLU A 22 -10.70 9.73 -3.35
N VAL A 23 -9.45 10.15 -3.58
CA VAL A 23 -8.47 9.32 -4.26
C VAL A 23 -8.20 8.07 -3.43
N ILE A 24 -7.95 8.21 -2.13
CA ILE A 24 -7.72 7.08 -1.23
C ILE A 24 -8.91 6.11 -1.21
N ARG A 25 -10.14 6.62 -1.08
CA ARG A 25 -11.36 5.80 -1.15
C ARG A 25 -11.48 5.05 -2.47
N THR A 26 -11.12 5.69 -3.58
CA THR A 26 -11.13 5.05 -4.90
C THR A 26 -10.12 3.91 -4.94
N GLN A 27 -8.90 4.11 -4.42
CA GLN A 27 -7.89 3.05 -4.38
C GLN A 27 -8.25 1.91 -3.43
N ILE A 28 -8.92 2.18 -2.30
CA ILE A 28 -9.47 1.15 -1.42
C ILE A 28 -10.47 0.28 -2.18
N ARG A 29 -11.45 0.88 -2.88
CA ARG A 29 -12.44 0.12 -3.68
C ARG A 29 -11.80 -0.75 -4.76
N ILE A 30 -10.77 -0.22 -5.44
CA ILE A 30 -10.02 -0.97 -6.45
C ILE A 30 -9.27 -2.14 -5.81
N ALA A 31 -8.61 -1.90 -4.67
CA ALA A 31 -7.91 -2.93 -3.91
C ALA A 31 -8.87 -4.03 -3.44
N GLU A 32 -10.02 -3.68 -2.86
CA GLU A 32 -11.07 -4.62 -2.47
C GLU A 32 -11.50 -5.50 -3.64
N ALA A 33 -11.77 -4.91 -4.81
CA ALA A 33 -12.14 -5.66 -5.99
C ALA A 33 -11.02 -6.62 -6.46
N ILE A 34 -9.76 -6.19 -6.43
CA ILE A 34 -8.62 -7.05 -6.79
C ILE A 34 -8.51 -8.22 -5.82
N ILE A 35 -8.57 -7.96 -4.51
CA ILE A 35 -8.42 -8.99 -3.47
C ILE A 35 -9.60 -9.97 -3.49
N GLU A 36 -10.83 -9.48 -3.67
CA GLU A 36 -12.02 -10.33 -3.77
C GLU A 36 -11.93 -11.31 -4.96
N ASN A 37 -11.38 -10.87 -6.09
CA ASN A 37 -11.24 -11.72 -7.28
C ASN A 37 -10.18 -12.82 -7.14
N VAL A 38 -9.26 -12.70 -6.19
CA VAL A 38 -8.12 -13.63 -6.04
C VAL A 38 -8.14 -14.40 -4.72
N ARG A 39 -9.03 -14.05 -3.78
CA ARG A 39 -9.03 -14.68 -2.46
C ARG A 39 -9.44 -16.15 -2.50
N SER A 40 -8.76 -16.94 -1.68
CA SER A 40 -9.23 -18.25 -1.31
C SER A 40 -10.42 -18.14 -0.35
N GLU A 41 -11.37 -19.06 -0.44
CA GLU A 41 -12.41 -19.24 0.58
C GLU A 41 -11.84 -19.54 1.98
N LYS A 42 -10.58 -19.99 2.04
CA LYS A 42 -9.86 -20.28 3.29
C LYS A 42 -9.16 -19.05 3.88
N ALA A 43 -9.12 -17.93 3.17
CA ALA A 43 -8.49 -16.71 3.66
C ALA A 43 -9.27 -16.15 4.85
N THR A 44 -8.56 -15.80 5.93
CA THR A 44 -9.17 -15.15 7.08
C THR A 44 -9.55 -13.71 6.75
N GLN A 45 -10.56 -13.17 7.43
CA GLN A 45 -10.96 -11.77 7.24
C GLN A 45 -9.79 -10.80 7.52
N GLN A 46 -8.98 -11.08 8.54
CA GLN A 46 -7.80 -10.29 8.85
C GLN A 46 -6.80 -10.27 7.69
N LEU A 47 -6.50 -11.43 7.09
CA LEU A 47 -5.57 -11.52 5.96
C LEU A 47 -6.09 -10.77 4.72
N ILE A 48 -7.41 -10.82 4.49
CA ILE A 48 -8.06 -10.05 3.43
C ILE A 48 -7.88 -8.55 3.68
N GLU A 49 -8.14 -8.08 4.90
CA GLU A 49 -8.01 -6.66 5.25
C GLU A 49 -6.57 -6.15 5.16
N GLU A 50 -5.60 -6.91 5.62
CA GLU A 50 -4.17 -6.58 5.49
C GLU A 50 -3.73 -6.49 4.02
N ALA A 51 -4.24 -7.40 3.17
CA ALA A 51 -3.95 -7.38 1.74
C ALA A 51 -4.61 -6.19 1.03
N VAL A 52 -5.85 -5.84 1.40
CA VAL A 52 -6.53 -4.66 0.90
C VAL A 52 -5.74 -3.41 1.30
N LEU A 53 -5.30 -3.30 2.56
CA LEU A 53 -4.50 -2.17 3.02
C LEU A 53 -3.18 -2.03 2.25
N ALA A 54 -2.43 -3.12 2.10
CA ALA A 54 -1.17 -3.12 1.37
C ALA A 54 -1.38 -2.71 -0.10
N LYS A 55 -2.41 -3.26 -0.76
CA LYS A 55 -2.70 -2.94 -2.16
C LYS A 55 -3.24 -1.52 -2.35
N ALA A 56 -4.10 -1.05 -1.44
CA ALA A 56 -4.60 0.32 -1.46
C ALA A 56 -3.46 1.33 -1.24
N GLY A 57 -2.52 1.03 -0.33
CA GLY A 57 -1.32 1.83 -0.10
C GLY A 57 -0.44 1.93 -1.35
N GLU A 58 -0.13 0.79 -2.00
CA GLU A 58 0.62 0.77 -3.26
C GLU A 58 -0.05 1.65 -4.34
N LEU A 59 -1.34 1.46 -4.58
CA LEU A 59 -2.10 2.20 -5.60
C LEU A 59 -2.17 3.69 -5.29
N THR A 60 -2.37 4.03 -4.03
CA THR A 60 -2.42 5.42 -3.53
C THR A 60 -1.07 6.11 -3.72
N TYR A 61 0.01 5.43 -3.36
CA TYR A 61 1.35 5.97 -3.55
C TYR A 61 1.68 6.17 -5.03
N ILE A 62 1.34 5.21 -5.90
CA ILE A 62 1.50 5.37 -7.36
C ILE A 62 0.76 6.61 -7.87
N ALA A 63 -0.48 6.84 -7.42
CA ALA A 63 -1.26 8.02 -7.81
C ALA A 63 -0.55 9.33 -7.39
N TYR A 64 -0.03 9.40 -6.16
CA TYR A 64 0.74 10.54 -5.68
C TYR A 64 2.02 10.80 -6.48
N THR A 65 2.78 9.74 -6.75
CA THR A 65 4.04 9.85 -7.48
C THR A 65 3.86 10.30 -8.93
N THR A 66 2.72 9.95 -9.54
CA THR A 66 2.36 10.43 -10.87
C THR A 66 2.13 11.94 -10.87
N GLU A 67 1.45 12.49 -9.85
CA GLU A 67 1.28 13.94 -9.71
C GLU A 67 2.62 14.65 -9.41
N MET A 68 3.46 14.05 -8.57
CA MET A 68 4.77 14.58 -8.25
C MET A 68 5.73 14.60 -9.45
N GLU A 69 5.77 13.53 -10.25
CA GLU A 69 6.55 13.46 -11.50
C GLU A 69 6.10 14.54 -12.49
N ARG A 70 4.79 14.79 -12.61
CA ARG A 70 4.26 15.86 -13.47
C ARG A 70 4.72 17.25 -12.99
N GLY A 71 4.83 17.46 -11.68
CA GLY A 71 5.29 18.71 -11.10
C GLY A 71 6.81 18.94 -11.27
N LEU A 72 7.62 17.89 -11.11
CA LEU A 72 9.08 17.97 -11.14
C LEU A 72 9.71 17.66 -12.51
N GLY A 73 8.96 17.05 -13.42
CA GLY A 73 9.45 16.54 -14.70
C GLY A 73 10.29 15.27 -14.61
N VAL A 74 10.58 14.79 -13.40
CA VAL A 74 11.33 13.56 -13.12
C VAL A 74 10.91 13.00 -11.77
N LEU A 75 10.81 11.67 -11.67
CA LEU A 75 10.56 10.99 -10.39
C LEU A 75 11.89 10.81 -9.62
N PRO A 76 12.00 11.28 -8.36
CA PRO A 76 13.17 11.04 -7.53
C PRO A 76 13.46 9.53 -7.35
N PRO A 77 14.73 9.09 -7.41
CA PRO A 77 15.08 7.67 -7.29
C PRO A 77 14.57 7.00 -6.00
N ALA A 78 14.63 7.70 -4.86
CA ALA A 78 14.13 7.19 -3.58
C ALA A 78 12.64 6.84 -3.63
N VAL A 79 11.86 7.62 -4.38
CA VAL A 79 10.42 7.42 -4.54
C VAL A 79 10.13 6.25 -5.48
N ALA A 80 10.92 6.09 -6.54
CA ALA A 80 10.84 4.92 -7.42
C ALA A 80 11.14 3.61 -6.65
N THR A 81 12.16 3.61 -5.78
CA THR A 81 12.47 2.46 -4.91
C THR A 81 11.31 2.14 -3.97
N HIS A 82 10.71 3.17 -3.36
CA HIS A 82 9.59 2.97 -2.45
C HIS A 82 8.34 2.36 -3.14
N ILE A 83 8.07 2.74 -4.39
CA ILE A 83 7.03 2.10 -5.20
C ILE A 83 7.30 0.59 -5.36
N GLU A 84 8.54 0.21 -5.67
CA GLU A 84 8.89 -1.20 -5.85
C GLU A 84 8.77 -2.01 -4.55
N ASP A 85 9.08 -1.41 -3.41
CA ASP A 85 8.87 -2.05 -2.11
C ASP A 85 7.38 -2.24 -1.78
N LEU A 86 6.56 -1.22 -2.01
CA LEU A 86 5.11 -1.32 -1.82
C LEU A 86 4.49 -2.38 -2.75
N LYS A 87 4.91 -2.42 -4.02
CA LYS A 87 4.50 -3.47 -4.97
C LYS A 87 4.88 -4.86 -4.47
N ARG A 88 6.11 -5.03 -3.97
CA ARG A 88 6.60 -6.31 -3.45
C ARG A 88 5.79 -6.76 -2.25
N ILE A 89 5.48 -5.86 -1.33
CA ILE A 89 4.66 -6.14 -0.14
C ILE A 89 3.23 -6.52 -0.57
N ALA A 90 2.58 -5.72 -1.41
CA ALA A 90 1.23 -5.99 -1.88
C ALA A 90 1.13 -7.33 -2.63
N ASN A 91 2.08 -7.64 -3.51
CA ASN A 91 2.13 -8.92 -4.22
C ASN A 91 2.30 -10.10 -3.27
N MET A 92 3.12 -9.95 -2.22
CA MET A 92 3.27 -10.98 -1.20
C MET A 92 1.96 -11.25 -0.45
N PHE A 93 1.23 -10.20 -0.04
CA PHE A 93 -0.08 -10.34 0.59
C PHE A 93 -1.11 -11.00 -0.34
N ILE A 94 -1.12 -10.62 -1.62
CA ILE A 94 -1.97 -11.25 -2.64
C ILE A 94 -1.68 -12.76 -2.72
N GLU A 95 -0.42 -13.18 -2.70
CA GLU A 95 -0.07 -14.60 -2.71
C GLU A 95 -0.53 -15.35 -1.45
N PHE A 96 -0.49 -14.70 -0.27
CA PHE A 96 -1.04 -15.29 0.95
C PHE A 96 -2.57 -15.43 0.90
N VAL A 97 -3.27 -14.39 0.45
CA VAL A 97 -4.72 -14.40 0.28
C VAL A 97 -5.17 -15.45 -0.73
N LYS A 98 -4.45 -15.61 -1.86
CA LYS A 98 -4.69 -16.66 -2.84
C LYS A 98 -4.54 -18.07 -2.27
N ARG A 99 -3.57 -18.28 -1.37
CA ARG A 99 -3.31 -19.59 -0.75
C ARG A 99 -4.25 -19.89 0.42
N GLY A 100 -4.85 -18.86 1.02
CA GLY A 100 -5.61 -18.98 2.28
C GLY A 100 -4.72 -19.43 3.44
N ALA A 101 -3.42 -19.09 3.40
CA ALA A 101 -2.47 -19.49 4.43
C ALA A 101 -2.60 -18.56 5.65
N PRO A 102 -2.69 -19.10 6.88
CA PRO A 102 -3.05 -18.33 8.07
C PRO A 102 -1.94 -17.44 8.65
N ALA A 103 -0.75 -17.41 8.04
CA ALA A 103 0.38 -16.66 8.57
C ALA A 103 0.98 -15.77 7.48
N VAL A 104 0.70 -14.47 7.57
CA VAL A 104 1.57 -13.46 7.00
C VAL A 104 2.84 -13.46 7.86
N PRO A 105 4.04 -13.66 7.30
CA PRO A 105 5.25 -13.51 8.06
C PRO A 105 5.30 -12.06 8.58
N VAL A 106 5.39 -11.92 9.90
CA VAL A 106 5.38 -10.65 10.68
C VAL A 106 6.33 -9.59 10.08
N THR A 107 7.35 -10.03 9.34
CA THR A 107 8.29 -9.21 8.59
C THR A 107 7.66 -8.29 7.53
N ALA A 108 6.45 -8.58 7.04
CA ALA A 108 5.78 -7.79 6.00
C ALA A 108 5.37 -6.38 6.47
N PHE A 109 4.85 -6.29 7.69
CA PHE A 109 4.34 -5.04 8.28
C PHE A 109 5.44 -4.26 9.02
N THR A 110 6.45 -4.94 9.57
CA THR A 110 7.65 -4.27 10.11
C THR A 110 8.54 -3.67 9.01
N LEU A 111 8.45 -4.12 7.76
CA LEU A 111 9.19 -3.53 6.66
C LEU A 111 8.66 -2.16 6.24
N SER A 112 7.34 -1.90 6.33
CA SER A 112 6.80 -0.58 5.96
C SER A 112 7.24 0.51 6.94
N GLY A 113 7.31 0.23 8.24
CA GLY A 113 7.83 1.17 9.25
C GLY A 113 9.30 1.55 9.05
N THR A 114 10.17 0.58 8.77
CA THR A 114 11.62 0.83 8.55
C THR A 114 11.94 1.50 7.21
N LEU A 115 11.04 1.45 6.23
CA LEU A 115 11.25 2.08 4.92
C LEU A 115 11.17 3.61 5.00
N TRP A 116 10.36 4.16 5.91
CA TRP A 116 10.17 5.61 6.07
C TRP A 116 11.29 6.32 6.85
N GLU A 117 11.92 5.63 7.81
CA GLU A 117 13.11 6.16 8.50
C GLU A 117 14.24 6.45 7.50
N SER A 118 14.43 5.59 6.49
CA SER A 118 15.49 5.78 5.48
C SER A 118 15.28 6.97 4.52
N VAL A 119 14.03 7.44 4.36
CA VAL A 119 13.69 8.57 3.48
C VAL A 119 13.78 9.91 4.22
N THR A 120 13.60 9.90 5.54
CA THR A 120 13.60 11.11 6.38
C THR A 120 14.98 11.45 6.95
N ASP A 121 15.87 10.46 7.11
CA ASP A 121 17.26 10.67 7.58
C ASP A 121 18.25 11.06 6.45
N ALA A 122 17.79 11.25 5.21
CA ALA A 122 18.63 11.64 4.07
C ALA A 122 18.75 13.17 3.87
N THR A 123 18.33 13.98 4.84
CA THR A 123 18.49 15.45 4.88
C THR A 123 19.52 15.87 5.92
#